data_AF-A0A1S4CQ86-F1
#
_entry.id   AF-A0A1S4CQ86-F1
#
_cell.length_a   1.000
_cell.length_b   1.000
_cell.length_c   1.000
_cell.angle_alpha   90.00
_cell.angle_beta   90.00
_cell.angle_gamma   90.00
#
_symmetry.space_group_name_H-M   'P 1'
#
loop_
_entity.id
_entity.type
_entity.pdbx_description
1 polymer ?
#
loop_
_entity_poly.entity_id
_entity_poly.type
_entity_poly.pdbx_seq_one_letter_code
_entity_poly.pdbx_strand_id
1 'polypeptide(L)'
;MDEFRVEQQQSIKLEFENADVVEEILVSTKDIEDTYLVDSSVIGVEDADSPKVLVVERIGPYSKIFSTLCLDNDMEIKSSEPIEESSNEEQGAYILEFFLPESQDYTPHVKAKKRRRLHCSLGPIRFAPPPLEHNRKLEAKMGLKKITSEQNVPNIYGTPFDYFSSQCTILIVNTTILHSAIEKGAVCLDGSPPAYLIDRGSGYGVNNWLIHIEGGGWCSTISECIKRTGTRYGSSIHMEDQYYFQGILSNKPNENPDFLNWNRVKVKYCDGASFTGDVEEVTGLHFRGARVFLAIMEDLLYKGMWKAENAILSGTSAGGLTAILHCDKFRSFFSTNARVKCISDAGFFVNIKTILGEPHIKQLYERVVTLHGSTKNLPRSCTSSYLDPSLCFFPEYVVQHIRTPLFVINSAYDSWQINNSLIPYNNWRYCKKDINVCSPSQIQTLQDFRVIFIRAVINGIRLTSASGYFITSCHSHKGIETPSYWFYPNSPTLVNKAIAQAVGEWFFVESIRFQEISCPYPCGKFCQS
;
A
#
# COMPACT_ATOMS: atom_id res chain seq x y z
N MET A 1 48.82 -2.36 -38.47
CA MET A 1 49.51 -2.68 -39.74
C MET A 1 48.52 -3.09 -40.80
N ASP A 2 47.93 -2.20 -41.61
CA ASP A 2 47.62 -0.75 -41.63
C ASP A 2 47.01 -0.55 -43.03
N GLU A 3 46.10 0.37 -43.37
CA GLU A 3 45.24 1.34 -42.68
C GLU A 3 44.00 1.48 -43.60
N PHE A 4 42.80 1.72 -43.07
CA PHE A 4 41.63 2.01 -43.92
C PHE A 4 41.50 3.51 -44.17
N ARG A 5 41.43 3.96 -45.43
CA ARG A 5 40.74 5.22 -45.74
C ARG A 5 40.13 5.28 -47.15
N VAL A 6 38.80 5.14 -47.17
CA VAL A 6 37.78 5.86 -47.97
C VAL A 6 38.05 6.07 -49.47
N GLU A 7 37.21 5.45 -50.30
CA GLU A 7 36.69 6.09 -51.51
C GLU A 7 35.16 6.01 -51.59
N GLN A 8 34.62 6.92 -52.39
CA GLN A 8 33.25 7.38 -52.56
C GLN A 8 32.20 6.29 -52.84
N GLN A 9 30.94 6.59 -52.50
CA GLN A 9 29.79 6.03 -53.24
C GLN A 9 28.86 7.16 -53.70
N GLN A 10 28.37 7.01 -54.93
CA GLN A 10 27.73 8.07 -55.70
C GLN A 10 26.25 8.31 -55.35
N SER A 11 25.80 9.52 -55.67
CA SER A 11 24.42 10.01 -55.59
C SER A 11 23.40 9.15 -56.33
N ILE A 12 22.20 9.01 -55.76
CA ILE A 12 20.96 8.87 -56.53
C ILE A 12 20.05 10.05 -56.17
N LYS A 13 19.56 10.72 -57.21
CA LYS A 13 18.74 11.93 -57.17
C LYS A 13 17.28 11.54 -57.36
N LEU A 14 16.38 12.02 -56.51
CA LEU A 14 14.94 12.02 -56.79
C LEU A 14 14.43 13.45 -56.60
N GLU A 15 13.85 13.98 -57.66
CA GLU A 15 13.40 15.37 -57.76
C GLU A 15 11.95 15.49 -57.27
N PHE A 16 11.66 16.59 -56.57
CA PHE A 16 10.32 17.01 -56.21
C PHE A 16 9.93 18.19 -57.10
N GLU A 17 8.74 18.15 -57.71
CA GLU A 17 8.18 19.26 -58.47
C GLU A 17 7.03 19.93 -57.71
N ASN A 18 7.19 21.25 -57.47
CA ASN A 18 6.16 22.31 -57.37
C ASN A 18 5.04 22.17 -56.30
N ALA A 19 4.52 23.22 -55.66
CA ALA A 19 4.92 24.60 -55.33
C ALA A 19 3.94 25.01 -54.18
N ASP A 20 4.10 26.02 -53.32
CA ASP A 20 4.45 27.43 -53.54
C ASP A 20 5.09 28.06 -52.28
N VAL A 21 5.70 29.24 -52.47
CA VAL A 21 6.46 30.03 -51.48
C VAL A 21 5.66 31.25 -50.99
N VAL A 22 5.74 31.58 -49.69
CA VAL A 22 5.73 32.98 -49.19
C VAL A 22 6.60 33.11 -47.91
N GLU A 23 7.65 33.96 -47.99
CA GLU A 23 8.34 34.76 -46.94
C GLU A 23 8.99 34.11 -45.68
N GLU A 24 10.25 33.70 -45.86
CA GLU A 24 11.50 34.34 -45.36
C GLU A 24 11.56 35.21 -44.08
N ILE A 25 12.78 35.22 -43.47
CA ILE A 25 13.39 36.11 -42.42
C ILE A 25 13.54 35.48 -41.02
N LEU A 26 14.71 35.44 -40.32
CA LEU A 26 16.14 35.67 -40.65
C LEU A 26 17.09 35.15 -39.50
N VAL A 27 18.41 35.00 -39.80
CA VAL A 27 19.61 34.99 -38.89
C VAL A 27 19.69 33.93 -37.75
N SER A 28 20.55 32.88 -37.82
CA SER A 28 22.03 32.82 -37.57
C SER A 28 22.46 33.08 -36.11
N THR A 29 23.13 32.17 -35.38
CA THR A 29 24.53 31.67 -35.55
C THR A 29 24.67 30.16 -35.23
N LYS A 30 25.46 29.34 -35.94
CA LYS A 30 26.94 29.20 -36.02
C LYS A 30 27.71 28.74 -34.76
N ASP A 31 27.98 27.43 -34.74
CA ASP A 31 29.24 26.70 -34.51
C ASP A 31 29.91 26.56 -33.10
N ILE A 32 30.37 25.31 -32.87
CA ILE A 32 31.39 24.75 -31.93
C ILE A 32 30.97 24.28 -30.52
N GLU A 33 30.58 23.00 -30.48
CA GLU A 33 31.10 21.82 -29.70
C GLU A 33 31.75 21.92 -28.28
N ASP A 34 31.48 20.82 -27.54
CA ASP A 34 32.23 20.17 -26.44
C ASP A 34 32.08 20.57 -24.95
N THR A 35 31.22 19.80 -24.24
CA THR A 35 31.31 19.22 -22.86
C THR A 35 31.71 20.11 -21.64
N TYR A 36 31.02 20.06 -20.48
CA TYR A 36 30.63 18.89 -19.65
C TYR A 36 29.31 19.08 -18.84
N LEU A 37 28.84 18.00 -18.19
CA LEU A 37 27.64 17.86 -17.31
C LEU A 37 27.66 18.80 -16.05
N VAL A 38 26.58 19.09 -15.29
CA VAL A 38 25.58 18.20 -14.63
C VAL A 38 24.27 18.93 -14.23
N ASP A 39 23.11 18.40 -14.69
CA ASP A 39 21.77 18.24 -14.06
C ASP A 39 20.84 19.40 -13.56
N SER A 40 19.53 19.10 -13.56
CA SER A 40 18.35 19.77 -12.95
C SER A 40 17.60 20.92 -13.67
N SER A 41 16.84 20.52 -14.69
CA SER A 41 15.47 20.95 -15.07
C SER A 41 14.67 21.95 -14.19
N VAL A 42 14.01 22.95 -14.82
CA VAL A 42 12.51 23.16 -14.89
C VAL A 42 12.19 24.15 -16.05
N ILE A 43 11.09 23.92 -16.78
CA ILE A 43 10.00 24.84 -17.24
C ILE A 43 9.39 24.25 -18.54
N GLY A 44 8.06 24.22 -18.66
CA GLY A 44 7.34 23.76 -19.86
C GLY A 44 6.59 24.90 -20.57
N VAL A 45 5.76 24.59 -21.59
CA VAL A 45 4.56 25.33 -22.07
C VAL A 45 3.91 24.54 -23.23
N GLU A 46 2.77 25.04 -23.71
CA GLU A 46 1.72 24.43 -24.52
C GLU A 46 2.03 24.02 -25.98
N ASP A 47 1.43 22.87 -26.34
CA ASP A 47 0.74 22.47 -27.58
C ASP A 47 1.44 22.03 -28.89
N ALA A 48 0.77 21.04 -29.52
CA ALA A 48 0.71 20.69 -30.95
C ALA A 48 1.99 20.53 -31.79
N ASP A 49 2.78 19.46 -31.54
CA ASP A 49 2.82 18.28 -32.45
C ASP A 49 3.88 17.23 -32.04
N SER A 50 3.42 15.99 -31.81
CA SER A 50 4.19 14.78 -31.47
C SER A 50 4.99 14.79 -30.12
N PRO A 51 4.61 13.95 -29.14
CA PRO A 51 5.31 13.87 -27.86
C PRO A 51 6.35 12.74 -27.83
N LYS A 52 7.63 13.05 -27.59
CA LYS A 52 8.63 12.07 -27.15
C LYS A 52 9.65 12.63 -26.16
N VAL A 53 9.45 12.26 -24.89
CA VAL A 53 10.55 11.93 -23.97
C VAL A 53 10.15 10.67 -23.24
N LEU A 54 11.02 9.65 -23.20
CA LEU A 54 11.34 8.90 -21.99
C LEU A 54 12.52 7.95 -22.21
N VAL A 55 13.27 7.77 -21.12
CA VAL A 55 14.53 7.04 -21.03
C VAL A 55 14.32 5.53 -21.13
N VAL A 56 15.24 4.82 -21.78
CA VAL A 56 15.31 3.36 -21.77
C VAL A 56 16.16 2.90 -20.58
N GLU A 57 15.54 2.27 -19.59
CA GLU A 57 16.25 1.52 -18.56
C GLU A 57 16.07 0.00 -18.72
N ARG A 58 16.96 -0.73 -18.05
CA ARG A 58 17.27 -2.16 -18.20
C ARG A 58 16.05 -3.07 -18.08
N ILE A 59 15.65 -3.71 -19.18
CA ILE A 59 14.58 -4.73 -19.19
C ILE A 59 15.11 -6.04 -18.58
N GLY A 60 14.92 -6.20 -17.27
CA GLY A 60 14.94 -7.50 -16.60
C GLY A 60 13.53 -8.12 -16.52
N PRO A 61 13.37 -9.31 -15.89
CA PRO A 61 12.08 -10.00 -15.74
C PRO A 61 11.06 -9.31 -14.80
N TYR A 62 11.20 -7.99 -14.57
CA TYR A 62 10.40 -7.16 -13.67
C TYR A 62 9.91 -5.85 -14.34
N SER A 63 9.69 -5.85 -15.66
CA SER A 63 9.19 -4.67 -16.38
C SER A 63 7.70 -4.40 -16.11
N LYS A 64 7.36 -3.16 -15.74
CA LYS A 64 6.00 -2.71 -15.37
C LYS A 64 5.03 -2.48 -16.56
N ILE A 65 5.39 -2.86 -17.79
CA ILE A 65 4.62 -2.53 -18.99
C ILE A 65 3.92 -3.76 -19.56
N PHE A 66 2.89 -4.25 -18.86
CA PHE A 66 1.82 -5.11 -19.42
C PHE A 66 0.51 -5.02 -18.60
N SER A 67 0.23 -3.87 -17.99
CA SER A 67 -0.93 -3.66 -17.12
C SER A 67 -1.73 -2.41 -17.50
N THR A 68 -2.13 -2.29 -18.77
CA THR A 68 -3.13 -1.29 -19.18
C THR A 68 -3.90 -1.74 -20.43
N LEU A 69 -5.03 -2.41 -20.22
CA LEU A 69 -6.15 -2.51 -21.16
C LEU A 69 -7.40 -2.95 -20.38
N CYS A 70 -7.93 -2.03 -19.57
CA CYS A 70 -9.31 -2.15 -19.11
C CYS A 70 -10.19 -1.82 -20.32
N LEU A 71 -10.70 -2.87 -20.97
CA LEU A 71 -11.72 -2.73 -22.00
C LEU A 71 -13.05 -2.43 -21.31
N ASP A 72 -13.75 -1.37 -21.75
CA ASP A 72 -15.14 -1.13 -21.36
C ASP A 72 -16.03 -2.31 -21.78
N ASN A 73 -17.11 -2.55 -21.03
CA ASN A 73 -17.90 -3.80 -21.10
C ASN A 73 -18.60 -4.11 -22.45
N ASP A 74 -18.50 -3.24 -23.45
CA ASP A 74 -19.27 -3.28 -24.71
C ASP A 74 -18.46 -3.67 -25.96
N MET A 75 -17.27 -4.26 -25.82
CA MET A 75 -16.43 -4.72 -26.95
C MET A 75 -16.41 -6.25 -27.09
N GLU A 76 -17.02 -6.76 -28.15
CA GLU A 76 -16.93 -8.16 -28.56
C GLU A 76 -15.73 -8.42 -29.50
N ILE A 77 -15.10 -9.58 -29.35
CA ILE A 77 -14.08 -10.10 -30.27
C ILE A 77 -14.74 -11.17 -31.15
N LYS A 78 -14.72 -10.99 -32.47
CA LYS A 78 -15.02 -12.06 -33.44
C LYS A 78 -13.72 -12.64 -33.97
N SER A 79 -13.65 -13.97 -34.05
CA SER A 79 -12.48 -14.71 -34.54
C SER A 79 -12.16 -14.35 -36.00
N SER A 80 -10.90 -14.04 -36.29
CA SER A 80 -10.37 -14.02 -37.64
C SER A 80 -9.92 -15.43 -38.06
N GLU A 81 -10.23 -15.80 -39.31
CA GLU A 81 -9.72 -17.02 -39.93
C GLU A 81 -8.22 -16.90 -40.23
N PRO A 82 -7.45 -18.01 -40.23
CA PRO A 82 -6.03 -17.98 -40.55
C PRO A 82 -5.80 -17.64 -42.03
N ILE A 83 -4.99 -16.60 -42.29
CA ILE A 83 -4.45 -16.34 -43.63
C ILE A 83 -3.34 -17.36 -43.91
N GLU A 84 -3.27 -17.83 -45.16
CA GLU A 84 -2.50 -19.00 -45.60
C GLU A 84 -1.00 -18.98 -45.24
N GLU A 85 -0.44 -20.19 -45.08
CA GLU A 85 0.92 -20.46 -44.65
C GLU A 85 2.01 -19.81 -45.53
N SER A 86 2.92 -19.04 -44.91
CA SER A 86 4.27 -18.86 -45.47
C SER A 86 5.24 -19.81 -44.77
N SER A 87 5.70 -20.84 -45.48
CA SER A 87 6.63 -21.83 -44.95
C SER A 87 7.99 -21.22 -44.57
N ASN A 88 8.22 -20.98 -43.28
CA ASN A 88 9.51 -21.09 -42.58
C ASN A 88 9.28 -21.03 -41.05
N GLU A 89 10.05 -21.80 -40.28
CA GLU A 89 9.87 -21.94 -38.83
C GLU A 89 10.32 -20.71 -38.04
N GLU A 90 9.48 -19.68 -37.91
CA GLU A 90 9.63 -18.67 -36.85
C GLU A 90 8.29 -18.03 -36.44
N GLN A 91 7.85 -18.35 -35.21
CA GLN A 91 6.94 -17.59 -34.35
C GLN A 91 5.79 -16.79 -35.03
N GLY A 92 4.66 -17.47 -35.26
CA GLY A 92 3.43 -16.83 -35.77
C GLY A 92 2.94 -15.67 -34.88
N ALA A 93 2.83 -14.49 -35.47
CA ALA A 93 2.27 -13.30 -34.83
C ALA A 93 0.74 -13.22 -35.08
N TYR A 94 -0.03 -12.96 -34.03
CA TYR A 94 -1.48 -12.76 -34.12
C TYR A 94 -1.80 -11.26 -34.07
N ILE A 95 -2.64 -10.79 -35.00
CA ILE A 95 -3.22 -9.45 -34.98
C ILE A 95 -4.66 -9.57 -34.45
N LEU A 96 -4.96 -8.85 -33.37
CA LEU A 96 -6.31 -8.75 -32.81
C LEU A 96 -6.95 -7.43 -33.24
N GLU A 97 -8.02 -7.51 -34.03
CA GLU A 97 -8.88 -6.36 -34.32
C GLU A 97 -10.04 -6.29 -33.33
N PHE A 98 -10.38 -5.08 -32.89
CA PHE A 98 -11.49 -4.80 -31.98
C PHE A 98 -12.53 -3.93 -32.68
N PHE A 99 -13.80 -4.28 -32.51
CA PHE A 99 -14.92 -3.57 -33.13
C PHE A 99 -15.88 -3.02 -32.07
N LEU A 100 -16.41 -1.83 -32.32
CA LEU A 100 -17.58 -1.31 -31.61
C LEU A 100 -18.84 -1.84 -32.33
N PRO A 101 -19.81 -2.47 -31.63
CA PRO A 101 -21.03 -2.94 -32.26
C PRO A 101 -21.88 -1.75 -32.75
N GLU A 102 -22.25 -1.74 -34.04
CA GLU A 102 -23.25 -0.79 -34.55
C GLU A 102 -24.65 -1.20 -34.04
N SER A 103 -25.29 -0.32 -33.25
CA SER A 103 -26.65 -0.52 -32.77
C SER A 103 -27.63 -0.64 -33.95
N GLN A 104 -28.38 -1.74 -34.02
CA GLN A 104 -29.32 -1.97 -35.12
C GLN A 104 -30.54 -1.03 -35.06
N ASP A 105 -30.82 -0.42 -36.22
CA ASP A 105 -32.06 0.15 -36.71
C ASP A 105 -32.76 1.29 -35.93
N TYR A 106 -32.61 2.52 -36.44
CA TYR A 106 -33.61 3.06 -37.41
C TYR A 106 -33.00 4.21 -38.26
N THR A 107 -33.12 4.10 -39.59
CA THR A 107 -32.69 5.07 -40.62
C THR A 107 -33.74 6.18 -40.91
N PRO A 108 -33.43 7.25 -41.69
CA PRO A 108 -32.13 7.85 -42.07
C PRO A 108 -32.08 9.40 -41.92
N HIS A 109 -30.87 10.00 -41.95
CA HIS A 109 -30.49 11.20 -42.75
C HIS A 109 -29.10 11.79 -42.34
N VAL A 110 -28.03 11.19 -42.88
CA VAL A 110 -26.82 11.82 -43.47
C VAL A 110 -26.52 13.30 -43.03
N LYS A 111 -25.42 13.63 -42.32
CA LYS A 111 -24.02 13.59 -42.83
C LYS A 111 -22.96 13.84 -41.71
N ALA A 112 -21.79 13.20 -41.86
CA ALA A 112 -20.47 13.54 -41.27
C ALA A 112 -20.31 13.73 -39.74
N LYS A 113 -19.86 12.67 -39.03
CA LYS A 113 -19.11 12.77 -37.77
C LYS A 113 -17.73 12.11 -37.91
N LYS A 114 -16.69 12.77 -37.38
CA LYS A 114 -15.29 12.29 -37.40
C LYS A 114 -15.16 10.95 -36.67
N ARG A 115 -14.74 9.87 -37.35
CA ARG A 115 -14.24 8.64 -36.70
C ARG A 115 -12.79 8.89 -36.28
N ARG A 116 -12.47 8.90 -34.98
CA ARG A 116 -11.08 8.83 -34.49
C ARG A 116 -10.59 7.39 -34.67
N ARG A 117 -9.56 7.17 -35.50
CA ARG A 117 -8.75 5.94 -35.44
C ARG A 117 -7.70 6.13 -34.35
N LEU A 118 -7.59 5.18 -33.42
CA LEU A 118 -6.37 5.02 -32.63
C LEU A 118 -5.42 4.12 -33.42
N HIS A 119 -4.14 4.48 -33.48
CA HIS A 119 -3.08 3.62 -34.01
C HIS A 119 -2.07 3.35 -32.91
N CYS A 120 -2.15 2.17 -32.30
CA CYS A 120 -1.13 1.68 -31.39
C CYS A 120 -0.09 0.91 -32.21
N SER A 121 1.02 1.56 -32.55
CA SER A 121 2.16 0.91 -33.20
C SER A 121 3.08 0.30 -32.15
N LEU A 122 3.11 -1.03 -32.04
CA LEU A 122 4.15 -1.75 -31.31
C LEU A 122 5.39 -1.84 -32.20
N GLY A 123 6.53 -1.34 -31.71
CA GLY A 123 7.82 -1.50 -32.38
C GLY A 123 8.30 -2.96 -32.36
N PRO A 124 9.21 -3.37 -33.26
CA PRO A 124 9.65 -4.75 -33.37
C PRO A 124 10.35 -5.22 -32.09
N ILE A 125 9.84 -6.32 -31.51
CA ILE A 125 10.40 -6.96 -30.32
C ILE A 125 11.50 -7.93 -30.77
N ARG A 126 12.68 -7.86 -30.15
CA ARG A 126 13.72 -8.90 -30.28
C ARG A 126 13.78 -9.73 -28.99
N PHE A 127 13.68 -11.05 -29.13
CA PHE A 127 13.95 -11.99 -28.05
C PHE A 127 15.46 -12.31 -27.98
N ALA A 128 15.98 -12.46 -26.76
CA ALA A 128 17.31 -13.00 -26.50
C ALA A 128 17.18 -14.22 -25.56
N PRO A 129 17.78 -15.38 -25.89
CA PRO A 129 17.71 -16.55 -25.02
C PRO A 129 18.59 -16.38 -23.77
N PRO A 130 18.27 -17.08 -22.66
CA PRO A 130 19.07 -17.03 -21.43
C PRO A 130 20.46 -17.64 -21.61
N PRO A 131 21.46 -17.24 -20.79
CA PRO A 131 22.82 -17.75 -20.90
C PRO A 131 22.88 -19.25 -20.58
N LEU A 132 23.42 -20.02 -21.54
CA LEU A 132 23.73 -21.43 -21.40
C LEU A 132 24.94 -21.60 -20.46
N GLU A 133 24.72 -21.99 -19.20
CA GLU A 133 25.73 -22.72 -18.45
C GLU A 133 25.50 -24.24 -18.50
N HIS A 134 26.60 -24.93 -18.80
CA HIS A 134 26.62 -26.34 -19.14
C HIS A 134 26.46 -27.23 -17.88
N ASN A 135 25.49 -28.14 -17.88
CA ASN A 135 25.72 -29.49 -17.33
C ASN A 135 24.75 -30.56 -17.87
N ARG A 136 25.08 -31.10 -19.05
CA ARG A 136 24.45 -32.32 -19.58
C ARG A 136 24.89 -33.54 -18.76
N LYS A 137 24.16 -33.90 -17.69
CA LYS A 137 24.33 -35.21 -17.02
C LYS A 137 23.15 -35.75 -16.20
N LEU A 138 21.95 -35.15 -16.27
CA LEU A 138 20.78 -35.61 -15.50
C LEU A 138 19.65 -36.26 -16.32
N GLU A 139 19.59 -36.05 -17.64
CA GLU A 139 18.48 -36.54 -18.49
C GLU A 139 18.51 -38.05 -18.79
N ALA A 140 19.63 -38.73 -18.50
CA ALA A 140 19.76 -40.18 -18.70
C ALA A 140 19.23 -41.04 -17.52
N LYS A 141 18.60 -40.44 -16.50
CA LYS A 141 18.17 -41.15 -15.27
C LYS A 141 16.67 -41.11 -14.95
N MET A 142 15.86 -40.46 -15.79
CA MET A 142 14.39 -40.49 -15.67
C MET A 142 13.79 -41.00 -16.99
N GLY A 143 13.47 -42.29 -17.03
CA GLY A 143 12.98 -43.01 -18.21
C GLY A 143 11.55 -42.61 -18.61
N LEU A 144 11.36 -41.37 -19.05
CA LEU A 144 10.08 -40.85 -19.54
C LEU A 144 9.88 -41.26 -21.01
N LYS A 145 8.99 -42.24 -21.23
CA LYS A 145 8.53 -42.62 -22.57
C LYS A 145 7.75 -41.47 -23.21
N LYS A 146 7.97 -41.28 -24.51
CA LYS A 146 7.15 -40.45 -25.39
C LYS A 146 5.72 -41.02 -25.41
N ILE A 147 4.74 -40.25 -24.94
CA ILE A 147 3.32 -40.60 -25.08
C ILE A 147 2.80 -39.94 -26.35
N THR A 148 2.27 -40.75 -27.27
CA THR A 148 1.62 -40.31 -28.51
C THR A 148 0.11 -40.43 -28.37
N SER A 149 -0.60 -39.35 -28.74
CA SER A 149 -1.99 -39.27 -29.21
C SER A 149 -3.14 -39.89 -28.37
N GLU A 150 -4.19 -39.08 -28.20
CA GLU A 150 -5.59 -39.47 -27.98
C GLU A 150 -5.95 -40.21 -26.68
N GLN A 151 -6.41 -39.44 -25.67
CA GLN A 151 -7.74 -39.63 -25.07
C GLN A 151 -8.13 -38.47 -24.13
N ASN A 152 -9.31 -37.90 -24.37
CA ASN A 152 -10.17 -37.10 -23.49
C ASN A 152 -9.55 -36.36 -22.28
N VAL A 153 -9.21 -35.09 -22.47
CA VAL A 153 -9.11 -34.10 -21.37
C VAL A 153 -10.48 -33.39 -21.25
N PRO A 154 -11.07 -33.24 -20.05
CA PRO A 154 -12.34 -32.52 -19.90
C PRO A 154 -12.17 -31.02 -20.22
N ASN A 155 -13.22 -30.40 -20.79
CA ASN A 155 -13.25 -29.00 -21.18
C ASN A 155 -12.81 -28.06 -20.04
N ILE A 156 -11.62 -27.46 -20.19
CA ILE A 156 -11.22 -26.24 -19.48
C ILE A 156 -11.09 -25.13 -20.53
N TYR A 157 -12.23 -24.70 -21.07
CA TYR A 157 -12.34 -23.43 -21.78
C TYR A 157 -12.77 -22.34 -20.79
N GLY A 158 -11.88 -22.02 -19.85
CA GLY A 158 -11.84 -20.66 -19.31
C GLY A 158 -11.16 -19.80 -20.37
N THR A 159 -11.89 -18.84 -20.93
CA THR A 159 -11.31 -17.99 -21.99
C THR A 159 -10.34 -17.00 -21.36
N PRO A 160 -9.36 -16.43 -22.12
CA PRO A 160 -8.48 -15.39 -21.57
C PRO A 160 -9.25 -14.20 -20.96
N PHE A 161 -10.49 -13.97 -21.41
CA PHE A 161 -11.39 -12.95 -20.89
C PHE A 161 -11.68 -13.09 -19.39
N ASP A 162 -11.82 -14.31 -18.87
CA ASP A 162 -12.10 -14.58 -17.45
C ASP A 162 -10.96 -14.10 -16.54
N TYR A 163 -9.71 -14.12 -17.03
CA TYR A 163 -8.54 -13.67 -16.28
C TYR A 163 -8.38 -12.13 -16.30
N PHE A 164 -8.78 -11.47 -17.39
CA PHE A 164 -8.73 -10.00 -17.50
C PHE A 164 -9.95 -9.29 -16.87
N SER A 165 -11.14 -9.89 -16.93
CA SER A 165 -12.36 -9.35 -16.29
C SER A 165 -12.20 -9.18 -14.76
N SER A 166 -11.45 -10.07 -14.11
CA SER A 166 -11.28 -10.10 -12.65
C SER A 166 -10.54 -8.89 -12.04
N GLN A 167 -9.90 -8.04 -12.85
CA GLN A 167 -9.12 -6.90 -12.35
C GLN A 167 -9.94 -5.62 -12.10
N CYS A 168 -11.20 -5.56 -12.57
CA CYS A 168 -12.06 -4.38 -12.41
C CYS A 168 -13.11 -4.53 -11.28
N THR A 169 -13.19 -5.69 -10.64
CA THR A 169 -14.10 -5.94 -9.51
C THR A 169 -13.52 -5.47 -8.17
N ILE A 170 -14.37 -4.91 -7.31
CA ILE A 170 -14.00 -4.53 -5.94
C ILE A 170 -13.75 -5.82 -5.13
N LEU A 171 -12.61 -5.92 -4.43
CA LEU A 171 -12.33 -7.05 -3.55
C LEU A 171 -13.20 -6.99 -2.29
N ILE A 172 -14.23 -7.83 -2.25
CA ILE A 172 -15.09 -8.06 -1.08
C ILE A 172 -14.61 -9.34 -0.40
N VAL A 173 -14.28 -9.25 0.89
CA VAL A 173 -13.82 -10.39 1.69
C VAL A 173 -14.86 -10.68 2.77
N ASN A 174 -15.13 -11.95 3.06
CA ASN A 174 -16.05 -12.37 4.11
C ASN A 174 -15.37 -12.40 5.49
N THR A 175 -16.10 -12.01 6.52
CA THR A 175 -15.66 -12.07 7.92
C THR A 175 -15.70 -13.51 8.42
N THR A 176 -14.57 -13.97 8.96
CA THR A 176 -14.41 -15.28 9.61
C THR A 176 -14.50 -15.11 11.12
N ILE A 177 -15.50 -15.75 11.73
CA ILE A 177 -15.66 -15.81 13.19
C ILE A 177 -14.84 -16.97 13.76
N LEU A 178 -13.88 -16.69 14.65
CA LEU A 178 -12.97 -17.68 15.21
C LEU A 178 -13.55 -18.32 16.48
N HIS A 179 -14.57 -19.16 16.33
CA HIS A 179 -15.24 -19.85 17.45
C HIS A 179 -14.28 -20.65 18.36
N SER A 180 -13.23 -21.26 17.80
CA SER A 180 -12.21 -22.01 18.56
C SER A 180 -11.34 -21.14 19.50
N ALA A 181 -11.42 -19.82 19.40
CA ALA A 181 -10.76 -18.91 20.33
C ALA A 181 -11.44 -18.89 21.72
N ILE A 182 -12.74 -19.21 21.79
CA ILE A 182 -13.52 -19.22 23.04
C ILE A 182 -12.91 -20.20 24.05
N GLU A 183 -12.50 -21.39 23.60
CA GLU A 183 -11.86 -22.44 24.41
C GLU A 183 -10.52 -21.98 25.01
N LYS A 184 -9.86 -20.98 24.40
CA LYS A 184 -8.62 -20.34 24.90
C LYS A 184 -8.90 -19.14 25.84
N GLY A 185 -10.17 -18.83 26.09
CA GLY A 185 -10.61 -17.60 26.76
C GLY A 185 -10.32 -16.34 25.94
N ALA A 186 -10.15 -16.47 24.62
CA ALA A 186 -9.87 -15.38 23.71
C ALA A 186 -11.20 -14.91 23.09
N VAL A 187 -11.80 -13.89 23.69
CA VAL A 187 -13.13 -13.37 23.38
C VAL A 187 -13.14 -11.83 23.33
N CYS A 188 -14.13 -11.26 22.65
CA CYS A 188 -14.43 -9.83 22.65
C CYS A 188 -14.97 -9.37 24.02
N LEU A 189 -15.13 -8.05 24.20
CA LEU A 189 -15.61 -7.45 25.46
C LEU A 189 -16.91 -8.06 26.01
N ASP A 190 -17.81 -8.51 25.15
CA ASP A 190 -19.10 -9.15 25.47
C ASP A 190 -19.06 -10.67 25.64
N GLY A 191 -17.89 -11.30 25.46
CA GLY A 191 -17.73 -12.76 25.49
C GLY A 191 -17.92 -13.46 24.14
N SER A 192 -18.28 -12.72 23.08
CA SER A 192 -18.38 -13.28 21.72
C SER A 192 -16.99 -13.65 21.15
N PRO A 193 -16.91 -14.64 20.23
CA PRO A 193 -15.66 -14.98 19.56
C PRO A 193 -15.12 -13.81 18.72
N PRO A 194 -13.79 -13.65 18.62
CA PRO A 194 -13.18 -12.62 17.79
C PRO A 194 -13.24 -13.00 16.31
N ALA A 195 -12.94 -12.03 15.44
CA ALA A 195 -13.08 -12.19 13.99
C ALA A 195 -11.94 -11.56 13.20
N TYR A 196 -11.74 -12.05 11.98
CA TYR A 196 -10.87 -11.45 10.99
C TYR A 196 -11.35 -11.76 9.58
N LEU A 197 -10.88 -10.99 8.59
CA LEU A 197 -11.07 -11.25 7.17
C LEU A 197 -9.75 -11.73 6.58
N ILE A 198 -9.78 -12.69 5.65
CA ILE A 198 -8.59 -13.17 4.95
C ILE A 198 -8.84 -13.30 3.45
N ASP A 199 -8.00 -12.63 2.68
CA ASP A 199 -7.82 -12.87 1.25
C ASP A 199 -6.47 -13.55 1.01
N ARG A 200 -6.43 -14.50 0.08
CA ARG A 200 -5.30 -15.44 -0.06
C ARG A 200 -4.27 -14.95 -1.07
N GLY A 201 -3.01 -15.16 -0.74
CA GLY A 201 -1.90 -14.83 -1.62
C GLY A 201 -1.86 -15.71 -2.86
N SER A 202 -1.25 -15.21 -3.93
CA SER A 202 -1.17 -15.86 -5.24
C SER A 202 0.22 -15.66 -5.88
N GLY A 203 0.62 -16.59 -6.76
CA GLY A 203 1.94 -16.58 -7.40
C GLY A 203 3.07 -16.49 -6.38
N TYR A 204 3.99 -15.53 -6.57
CA TYR A 204 5.10 -15.27 -5.66
C TYR A 204 4.69 -14.73 -4.27
N GLY A 205 3.44 -14.34 -4.07
CA GLY A 205 2.94 -13.81 -2.79
C GLY A 205 2.35 -14.86 -1.83
N VAL A 206 2.28 -16.14 -2.22
CA VAL A 206 1.70 -17.22 -1.37
C VAL A 206 2.40 -17.41 -0.02
N ASN A 207 3.71 -17.13 0.04
CA ASN A 207 4.51 -17.16 1.28
C ASN A 207 4.68 -15.77 1.93
N ASN A 208 3.95 -14.76 1.47
CA ASN A 208 4.03 -13.41 2.04
C ASN A 208 2.72 -13.03 2.73
N TRP A 209 2.82 -12.34 3.87
CA TRP A 209 1.70 -12.14 4.80
C TRP A 209 1.61 -10.69 5.29
N LEU A 210 0.49 -10.03 5.02
CA LEU A 210 0.14 -8.71 5.53
C LEU A 210 -1.03 -8.84 6.50
N ILE A 211 -0.76 -8.57 7.78
CA ILE A 211 -1.75 -8.56 8.84
C ILE A 211 -2.04 -7.09 9.14
N HIS A 212 -3.30 -6.67 9.04
CA HIS A 212 -3.73 -5.32 9.32
C HIS A 212 -4.72 -5.30 10.48
N ILE A 213 -4.39 -4.57 11.55
CA ILE A 213 -5.24 -4.43 12.73
C ILE A 213 -6.18 -3.23 12.57
N GLU A 214 -7.49 -3.47 12.66
CA GLU A 214 -8.51 -2.43 12.67
C GLU A 214 -8.35 -1.47 13.87
N GLY A 215 -8.63 -0.18 13.66
CA GLY A 215 -8.67 0.82 14.74
C GLY A 215 -10.08 1.11 15.24
N GLY A 216 -10.19 1.69 16.45
CA GLY A 216 -11.50 2.10 16.98
C GLY A 216 -11.45 2.83 18.34
N GLY A 217 -10.35 3.51 18.68
CA GLY A 217 -10.15 4.12 20.00
C GLY A 217 -10.07 3.07 21.14
N TRP A 218 -10.46 3.46 22.35
CA TRP A 218 -10.36 2.60 23.55
C TRP A 218 -11.59 2.79 24.46
N CYS A 219 -11.73 1.95 25.49
CA CYS A 219 -12.66 2.20 26.60
C CYS A 219 -11.89 2.22 27.93
N SER A 220 -12.11 3.27 28.72
CA SER A 220 -11.31 3.60 29.91
C SER A 220 -12.10 3.53 31.23
N THR A 221 -13.41 3.29 31.15
CA THR A 221 -14.29 3.06 32.30
C THR A 221 -15.22 1.88 32.01
N ILE A 222 -15.72 1.22 33.07
CA ILE A 222 -16.69 0.11 32.94
C ILE A 222 -17.92 0.56 32.12
N SER A 223 -18.44 1.77 32.33
CA SER A 223 -19.58 2.29 31.56
C SER A 223 -19.27 2.50 30.08
N GLU A 224 -18.08 2.97 29.73
CA GLU A 224 -17.63 3.05 28.32
C GLU A 224 -17.53 1.67 27.69
N CYS A 225 -16.95 0.69 28.41
CA CYS A 225 -16.79 -0.67 27.90
C CYS A 225 -18.12 -1.41 27.75
N ILE A 226 -19.07 -1.26 28.68
CA ILE A 226 -20.46 -1.76 28.54
C ILE A 226 -21.17 -1.12 27.35
N LYS A 227 -21.03 0.19 27.11
CA LYS A 227 -21.61 0.82 25.91
C LYS A 227 -20.99 0.29 24.62
N ARG A 228 -19.73 -0.16 24.69
CA ARG A 228 -18.97 -0.66 23.55
C ARG A 228 -19.35 -2.09 23.16
N THR A 229 -19.84 -2.93 24.09
CA THR A 229 -20.33 -4.29 23.75
C THR A 229 -21.51 -4.25 22.77
N GLY A 230 -22.41 -3.27 22.91
CA GLY A 230 -23.49 -2.99 21.95
C GLY A 230 -23.02 -2.39 20.60
N THR A 231 -21.76 -2.60 20.21
CA THR A 231 -21.19 -2.12 18.93
C THR A 231 -20.21 -3.15 18.36
N ARG A 232 -19.88 -3.02 17.07
CA ARG A 232 -18.85 -3.85 16.39
C ARG A 232 -17.48 -3.83 17.07
N TYR A 233 -17.23 -2.84 17.91
CA TYR A 233 -15.95 -2.65 18.60
C TYR A 233 -15.89 -3.28 20.01
N GLY A 234 -16.92 -4.01 20.40
CA GLY A 234 -16.95 -4.81 21.63
C GLY A 234 -17.66 -6.16 21.49
N SER A 235 -18.29 -6.44 20.34
CA SER A 235 -18.94 -7.70 20.02
C SER A 235 -18.79 -8.05 18.54
N SER A 236 -18.57 -9.33 18.22
CA SER A 236 -18.64 -9.82 16.84
C SER A 236 -20.07 -9.98 16.31
N ILE A 237 -21.09 -10.00 17.18
CA ILE A 237 -22.52 -10.02 16.82
C ILE A 237 -22.91 -8.74 16.04
N HIS A 238 -22.12 -7.68 16.17
CA HIS A 238 -22.34 -6.39 15.53
C HIS A 238 -21.31 -6.08 14.43
N MET A 239 -20.45 -7.02 14.07
CA MET A 239 -19.48 -6.83 12.98
C MET A 239 -20.13 -7.02 11.61
N GLU A 240 -19.57 -6.37 10.60
CA GLU A 240 -19.99 -6.54 9.22
C GLU A 240 -19.61 -7.94 8.69
N ASP A 241 -20.54 -8.64 8.04
CA ASP A 241 -20.28 -9.95 7.42
C ASP A 241 -19.24 -9.90 6.30
N GLN A 242 -19.04 -8.72 5.70
CA GLN A 242 -18.12 -8.48 4.59
C GLN A 242 -17.40 -7.14 4.72
N TYR A 243 -16.21 -7.05 4.14
CA TYR A 243 -15.45 -5.80 4.07
C TYR A 243 -14.76 -5.60 2.72
N TYR A 244 -14.71 -4.35 2.27
CA TYR A 244 -14.04 -3.94 1.04
C TYR A 244 -12.54 -3.74 1.30
N PHE A 245 -11.69 -4.53 0.66
CA PHE A 245 -10.24 -4.41 0.79
C PHE A 245 -9.72 -3.31 -0.15
N GLN A 246 -9.04 -2.32 0.42
CA GLN A 246 -8.59 -1.09 -0.26
C GLN A 246 -7.21 -0.65 0.26
N GLY A 247 -6.56 0.27 -0.46
CA GLY A 247 -5.24 0.78 -0.09
C GLY A 247 -4.22 -0.36 -0.01
N ILE A 248 -3.48 -0.45 1.10
CA ILE A 248 -2.50 -1.53 1.36
C ILE A 248 -3.11 -2.96 1.35
N LEU A 249 -4.44 -3.09 1.47
CA LEU A 249 -5.16 -4.36 1.37
C LEU A 249 -5.73 -4.65 -0.03
N SER A 250 -5.67 -3.69 -0.96
CA SER A 250 -6.24 -3.86 -2.30
C SER A 250 -5.52 -4.95 -3.10
N ASN A 251 -6.21 -5.59 -4.05
CA ASN A 251 -5.64 -6.51 -5.05
C ASN A 251 -5.34 -5.87 -6.40
N LYS A 252 -5.58 -4.56 -6.55
CA LYS A 252 -5.32 -3.87 -7.81
C LYS A 252 -3.89 -3.28 -7.84
N PRO A 253 -3.14 -3.43 -8.95
CA PRO A 253 -1.76 -2.94 -9.04
C PRO A 253 -1.64 -1.41 -9.00
N ASN A 254 -2.69 -0.68 -9.38
CA ASN A 254 -2.77 0.79 -9.30
C ASN A 254 -3.18 1.30 -7.91
N GLU A 255 -3.54 0.43 -6.97
CA GLU A 255 -3.81 0.77 -5.57
C GLU A 255 -2.72 0.19 -4.64
N ASN A 256 -2.18 -0.99 -4.93
CA ASN A 256 -1.29 -1.73 -4.04
C ASN A 256 -0.13 -2.43 -4.79
N PRO A 257 0.80 -1.68 -5.39
CA PRO A 257 1.76 -2.22 -6.36
C PRO A 257 2.65 -3.33 -5.80
N ASP A 258 2.93 -3.30 -4.49
CA ASP A 258 3.95 -4.12 -3.84
C ASP A 258 3.38 -5.31 -3.03
N PHE A 259 2.11 -5.22 -2.60
CA PHE A 259 1.47 -6.22 -1.73
C PHE A 259 0.20 -6.86 -2.33
N LEU A 260 -0.15 -6.57 -3.59
CA LEU A 260 -1.39 -7.03 -4.25
C LEU A 260 -1.58 -8.55 -4.38
N ASN A 261 -0.55 -9.36 -4.15
CA ASN A 261 -0.62 -10.82 -4.27
C ASN A 261 -0.26 -11.54 -2.97
N TRP A 262 -0.08 -10.81 -1.87
CA TRP A 262 0.19 -11.38 -0.54
C TRP A 262 -1.07 -11.99 0.07
N ASN A 263 -0.91 -12.87 1.07
CA ASN A 263 -2.01 -13.18 1.99
C ASN A 263 -2.31 -11.91 2.79
N ARG A 264 -3.54 -11.41 2.69
CA ARG A 264 -3.95 -10.15 3.32
C ARG A 264 -5.02 -10.44 4.34
N VAL A 265 -4.78 -10.00 5.57
CA VAL A 265 -5.64 -10.26 6.71
C VAL A 265 -6.06 -8.94 7.33
N LYS A 266 -7.35 -8.73 7.57
CA LYS A 266 -7.85 -7.63 8.40
C LYS A 266 -8.42 -8.18 9.70
N VAL A 267 -7.73 -7.94 10.81
CA VAL A 267 -8.16 -8.35 12.15
C VAL A 267 -9.17 -7.34 12.68
N LYS A 268 -10.36 -7.80 13.10
CA LYS A 268 -11.41 -6.94 13.66
C LYS A 268 -11.12 -6.60 15.12
N TYR A 269 -11.40 -5.36 15.51
CA TYR A 269 -11.01 -4.83 16.81
C TYR A 269 -12.16 -4.80 17.81
N CYS A 270 -12.12 -5.69 18.82
CA CYS A 270 -13.21 -5.86 19.78
C CYS A 270 -12.83 -5.91 21.28
N ASP A 271 -11.56 -5.65 21.65
CA ASP A 271 -11.10 -5.68 23.05
C ASP A 271 -11.06 -4.29 23.71
N GLY A 272 -10.87 -3.22 22.93
CA GLY A 272 -10.86 -1.85 23.45
C GLY A 272 -9.58 -1.39 24.16
N ALA A 273 -8.48 -2.17 24.11
CA ALA A 273 -7.18 -1.86 24.69
C ALA A 273 -6.00 -2.14 23.73
N SER A 274 -6.15 -1.93 22.42
CA SER A 274 -5.10 -2.23 21.43
C SER A 274 -4.49 -3.64 21.57
N PHE A 275 -5.34 -4.63 21.86
CA PHE A 275 -4.99 -6.03 22.09
C PHE A 275 -4.00 -6.29 23.24
N THR A 276 -3.83 -5.38 24.20
CA THR A 276 -2.95 -5.61 25.36
C THR A 276 -3.66 -6.17 26.59
N GLY A 277 -5.00 -6.10 26.65
CA GLY A 277 -5.77 -6.52 27.83
C GLY A 277 -5.75 -8.03 28.09
N ASP A 278 -5.61 -8.44 29.35
CA ASP A 278 -5.91 -9.80 29.81
C ASP A 278 -6.13 -9.78 31.33
N VAL A 279 -7.37 -9.62 31.77
CA VAL A 279 -7.77 -9.86 33.16
C VAL A 279 -8.95 -10.83 33.20
N GLU A 280 -9.14 -11.46 34.37
CA GLU A 280 -10.34 -12.25 34.62
C GLU A 280 -11.60 -11.39 34.52
N GLU A 281 -12.74 -12.04 34.30
CA GLU A 281 -14.00 -11.35 33.98
C GLU A 281 -14.39 -10.36 35.08
N VAL A 282 -14.69 -9.12 34.69
CA VAL A 282 -15.13 -8.06 35.60
C VAL A 282 -16.52 -7.61 35.18
N THR A 283 -17.53 -7.85 36.03
CA THR A 283 -18.90 -7.35 35.83
C THR A 283 -19.53 -7.75 34.47
N GLY A 284 -19.25 -8.96 33.97
CA GLY A 284 -19.73 -9.42 32.66
C GLY A 284 -18.96 -8.84 31.46
N LEU A 285 -17.81 -8.19 31.69
CA LEU A 285 -16.89 -7.76 30.63
C LEU A 285 -15.65 -8.64 30.58
N HIS A 286 -15.21 -8.95 29.37
CA HIS A 286 -14.02 -9.77 29.11
C HIS A 286 -12.90 -8.93 28.47
N PHE A 287 -11.98 -8.44 29.30
CA PHE A 287 -10.80 -7.70 28.84
C PHE A 287 -9.70 -8.69 28.39
N ARG A 288 -9.85 -9.31 27.20
CA ARG A 288 -9.03 -10.45 26.73
C ARG A 288 -8.21 -10.19 25.45
N GLY A 289 -8.01 -8.94 25.07
CA GLY A 289 -7.32 -8.54 23.83
C GLY A 289 -6.01 -9.27 23.52
N ALA A 290 -5.16 -9.50 24.53
CA ALA A 290 -3.87 -10.19 24.33
C ALA A 290 -4.03 -11.68 24.02
N ARG A 291 -5.11 -12.30 24.51
CA ARG A 291 -5.50 -13.67 24.14
C ARG A 291 -6.12 -13.71 22.75
N VAL A 292 -6.96 -12.73 22.40
CA VAL A 292 -7.52 -12.58 21.04
C VAL A 292 -6.42 -12.46 19.99
N PHE A 293 -5.43 -11.59 20.20
CA PHE A 293 -4.30 -11.46 19.30
C PHE A 293 -3.55 -12.78 19.13
N LEU A 294 -3.24 -13.48 20.23
CA LEU A 294 -2.59 -14.79 20.18
C LEU A 294 -3.41 -15.83 19.41
N ALA A 295 -4.71 -15.98 19.72
CA ALA A 295 -5.57 -16.97 19.09
C ALA A 295 -5.70 -16.75 17.57
N ILE A 296 -5.78 -15.49 17.12
CA ILE A 296 -5.81 -15.16 15.71
C ILE A 296 -4.45 -15.45 15.06
N MET A 297 -3.32 -15.02 15.66
CA MET A 297 -2.00 -15.33 15.08
C MET A 297 -1.77 -16.85 14.99
N GLU A 298 -2.18 -17.64 15.97
CA GLU A 298 -2.09 -19.10 15.96
C GLU A 298 -2.93 -19.75 14.85
N ASP A 299 -4.16 -19.29 14.61
CA ASP A 299 -5.01 -19.78 13.52
C ASP A 299 -4.45 -19.39 12.14
N LEU A 300 -3.89 -18.18 12.00
CA LEU A 300 -3.18 -17.76 10.78
C LEU A 300 -1.89 -18.56 10.54
N LEU A 301 -1.13 -18.85 11.60
CA LEU A 301 0.03 -19.76 11.56
C LEU A 301 -0.40 -21.12 11.05
N TYR A 302 -1.42 -21.74 11.64
CA TYR A 302 -1.98 -23.02 11.17
C TYR A 302 -2.41 -22.96 9.69
N LYS A 303 -2.99 -21.83 9.26
CA LYS A 303 -3.40 -21.55 7.87
C LYS A 303 -2.26 -21.23 6.90
N GLY A 304 -1.00 -21.41 7.31
CA GLY A 304 0.19 -21.35 6.46
C GLY A 304 1.18 -20.24 6.78
N MET A 305 0.84 -19.29 7.68
CA MET A 305 1.70 -18.14 8.01
C MET A 305 3.05 -18.56 8.64
N TRP A 306 3.15 -19.78 9.19
CA TRP A 306 4.43 -20.30 9.70
C TRP A 306 5.52 -20.44 8.62
N LYS A 307 5.13 -20.53 7.34
CA LYS A 307 6.04 -20.60 6.19
C LYS A 307 6.46 -19.23 5.64
N ALA A 308 6.08 -18.13 6.29
CA ALA A 308 6.24 -16.82 5.69
C ALA A 308 7.71 -16.45 5.43
N GLU A 309 8.00 -16.03 4.20
CA GLU A 309 9.27 -15.44 3.80
C GLU A 309 9.31 -13.95 4.14
N ASN A 310 8.18 -13.26 3.90
CA ASN A 310 7.96 -11.87 4.27
C ASN A 310 6.68 -11.74 5.10
N ALA A 311 6.73 -10.98 6.20
CA ALA A 311 5.57 -10.71 7.03
C ALA A 311 5.52 -9.25 7.50
N ILE A 312 4.33 -8.66 7.47
CA ILE A 312 4.07 -7.30 7.96
C ILE A 312 2.95 -7.34 9.00
N LEU A 313 3.21 -6.83 10.20
CA LEU A 313 2.14 -6.40 11.11
C LEU A 313 1.91 -4.90 10.91
N SER A 314 0.76 -4.57 10.35
CA SER A 314 0.28 -3.21 10.15
C SER A 314 -0.97 -2.94 10.98
N GLY A 315 -1.36 -1.68 11.10
CA GLY A 315 -2.65 -1.31 11.63
C GLY A 315 -2.83 0.20 11.61
N THR A 316 -4.09 0.63 11.79
CA THR A 316 -4.44 2.04 11.74
C THR A 316 -5.07 2.51 13.06
N SER A 317 -4.75 3.73 13.53
CA SER A 317 -5.26 4.31 14.78
C SER A 317 -4.90 3.44 16.00
N ALA A 318 -5.87 3.02 16.82
CA ALA A 318 -5.65 2.03 17.89
C ALA A 318 -5.06 0.69 17.39
N GLY A 319 -5.29 0.33 16.12
CA GLY A 319 -4.63 -0.79 15.45
C GLY A 319 -3.17 -0.49 15.07
N GLY A 320 -2.84 0.76 14.74
CA GLY A 320 -1.47 1.21 14.54
C GLY A 320 -0.68 1.18 15.83
N LEU A 321 -1.31 1.61 16.94
CA LEU A 321 -0.74 1.42 18.28
C LEU A 321 -0.57 -0.07 18.61
N THR A 322 -1.52 -0.93 18.23
CA THR A 322 -1.35 -2.40 18.38
C THR A 322 -0.12 -2.89 17.61
N ALA A 323 0.07 -2.44 16.37
CA ALA A 323 1.23 -2.80 15.55
C ALA A 323 2.57 -2.37 16.19
N ILE A 324 2.61 -1.24 16.91
CA ILE A 324 3.75 -0.83 17.75
C ILE A 324 3.92 -1.80 18.92
N LEU A 325 2.91 -1.91 19.79
CA LEU A 325 3.00 -2.62 21.07
C LEU A 325 3.25 -4.13 20.90
N HIS A 326 2.79 -4.73 19.81
CA HIS A 326 2.94 -6.15 19.51
C HIS A 326 4.05 -6.46 18.50
N CYS A 327 4.83 -5.47 18.03
CA CYS A 327 5.78 -5.66 16.92
C CYS A 327 6.80 -6.80 17.17
N ASP A 328 7.52 -6.76 18.29
CA ASP A 328 8.50 -7.81 18.64
C ASP A 328 7.83 -9.16 18.97
N LYS A 329 6.59 -9.14 19.48
CA LYS A 329 5.79 -10.36 19.73
C LYS A 329 5.35 -11.01 18.42
N PHE A 330 5.05 -10.20 17.40
CA PHE A 330 4.76 -10.69 16.06
C PHE A 330 6.01 -11.26 15.39
N ARG A 331 7.16 -10.56 15.51
CA ARG A 331 8.46 -11.07 15.03
C ARG A 331 8.80 -12.45 15.60
N SER A 332 8.42 -12.76 16.85
CA SER A 332 8.79 -14.03 17.49
C SER A 332 8.02 -15.26 16.98
N PHE A 333 6.98 -15.10 16.15
CA PHE A 333 6.30 -16.24 15.51
C PHE A 333 7.05 -16.82 14.30
N PHE A 334 8.03 -16.11 13.76
CA PHE A 334 8.67 -16.44 12.50
C PHE A 334 10.14 -16.82 12.67
N SER A 335 10.67 -17.61 11.73
CA SER A 335 12.10 -17.99 11.70
C SER A 335 13.02 -16.76 11.68
N THR A 336 14.31 -16.95 12.00
CA THR A 336 15.33 -15.90 11.87
C THR A 336 15.48 -15.39 10.44
N ASN A 337 15.19 -16.23 9.45
CA ASN A 337 15.39 -15.96 8.03
C ASN A 337 14.20 -15.19 7.40
N ALA A 338 13.02 -15.22 8.03
CA ALA A 338 11.86 -14.47 7.59
C ALA A 338 12.08 -12.96 7.78
N ARG A 339 11.81 -12.18 6.73
CA ARG A 339 11.79 -10.72 6.78
C ARG A 339 10.49 -10.25 7.42
N VAL A 340 10.56 -9.87 8.69
CA VAL A 340 9.40 -9.35 9.44
C VAL A 340 9.63 -7.89 9.79
N LYS A 341 8.65 -7.03 9.48
CA LYS A 341 8.64 -5.60 9.80
C LYS A 341 7.25 -5.17 10.26
N CYS A 342 7.12 -3.99 10.87
CA CYS A 342 5.84 -3.46 11.35
C CYS A 342 5.53 -2.08 10.77
N ILE A 343 4.25 -1.74 10.62
CA ILE A 343 3.77 -0.45 10.12
C ILE A 343 2.70 0.11 11.06
N SER A 344 2.91 1.31 11.58
CA SER A 344 1.92 2.03 12.39
C SER A 344 1.37 3.20 11.59
N ASP A 345 0.09 3.13 11.19
CA ASP A 345 -0.62 4.24 10.55
C ASP A 345 -1.49 4.98 11.58
N ALA A 346 -1.28 6.29 11.72
CA ALA A 346 -1.97 7.16 12.67
C ALA A 346 -2.00 6.61 14.12
N GLY A 347 -0.99 5.80 14.48
CA GLY A 347 -0.90 5.06 15.74
C GLY A 347 0.14 5.63 16.70
N PHE A 348 0.97 6.59 16.27
CA PHE A 348 1.90 7.30 17.14
C PHE A 348 1.16 8.42 17.88
N PHE A 349 0.81 8.21 19.16
CA PHE A 349 0.20 9.23 20.02
C PHE A 349 1.22 9.72 21.05
N VAL A 350 1.27 11.04 21.28
CA VAL A 350 2.17 11.65 22.29
C VAL A 350 1.48 12.00 23.60
N ASN A 351 2.20 11.90 24.71
CA ASN A 351 1.78 12.25 26.06
C ASN A 351 1.87 13.77 26.27
N ILE A 352 0.89 14.49 25.71
CA ILE A 352 0.79 15.94 25.81
C ILE A 352 -0.35 16.37 26.75
N LYS A 353 -0.17 17.53 27.39
CA LYS A 353 -1.24 18.24 28.10
C LYS A 353 -2.20 18.92 27.11
N THR A 354 -3.44 19.16 27.54
CA THR A 354 -4.36 20.05 26.82
C THR A 354 -3.79 21.47 26.76
N ILE A 355 -4.38 22.32 25.92
CA ILE A 355 -4.14 23.78 25.93
C ILE A 355 -4.46 24.48 27.28
N LEU A 356 -5.05 23.76 28.24
CA LEU A 356 -5.33 24.24 29.60
C LEU A 356 -4.32 23.67 30.63
N GLY A 357 -3.39 22.81 30.22
CA GLY A 357 -2.41 22.16 31.08
C GLY A 357 -2.85 20.81 31.68
N GLU A 358 -4.01 20.27 31.28
CA GLU A 358 -4.57 19.03 31.84
C GLU A 358 -3.97 17.79 31.16
N PRO A 359 -3.57 16.73 31.91
CA PRO A 359 -2.94 15.54 31.35
C PRO A 359 -3.95 14.52 30.81
N HIS A 360 -4.91 14.94 29.96
CA HIS A 360 -6.06 14.12 29.56
C HIS A 360 -5.68 12.79 28.90
N ILE A 361 -4.78 12.78 27.92
CA ILE A 361 -4.37 11.53 27.25
C ILE A 361 -3.58 10.61 28.20
N LYS A 362 -2.75 11.17 29.09
CA LYS A 362 -2.06 10.39 30.13
C LYS A 362 -3.07 9.64 30.98
N GLN A 363 -4.06 10.36 31.52
CA GLN A 363 -5.11 9.78 32.35
C GLN A 363 -5.98 8.78 31.58
N LEU A 364 -6.22 8.99 30.28
CA LEU A 364 -6.93 8.02 29.44
C LEU A 364 -6.14 6.71 29.36
N TYR A 365 -4.86 6.77 29.00
CA TYR A 365 -4.01 5.58 28.84
C TYR A 365 -3.72 4.89 30.19
N GLU A 366 -3.52 5.66 31.26
CA GLU A 366 -3.39 5.14 32.63
C GLU A 366 -4.64 4.35 33.05
N ARG A 367 -5.84 4.88 32.77
CA ARG A 367 -7.11 4.17 33.00
C ARG A 367 -7.26 2.93 32.13
N VAL A 368 -6.95 3.00 30.82
CA VAL A 368 -7.01 1.84 29.91
C VAL A 368 -6.05 0.73 30.39
N VAL A 369 -4.80 1.06 30.67
CA VAL A 369 -3.79 0.09 31.14
C VAL A 369 -4.19 -0.56 32.46
N THR A 370 -4.73 0.24 33.39
CA THR A 370 -5.17 -0.27 34.70
C THR A 370 -6.41 -1.16 34.59
N LEU A 371 -7.44 -0.70 33.87
CA LEU A 371 -8.73 -1.41 33.74
C LEU A 371 -8.58 -2.75 33.01
N HIS A 372 -7.78 -2.80 31.95
CA HIS A 372 -7.59 -4.00 31.14
C HIS A 372 -6.40 -4.87 31.60
N GLY A 373 -5.67 -4.44 32.62
CA GLY A 373 -4.45 -5.12 33.12
C GLY A 373 -3.32 -5.20 32.09
N SER A 374 -3.23 -4.21 31.19
CA SER A 374 -2.37 -4.24 29.99
C SER A 374 -0.88 -4.39 30.29
N THR A 375 -0.41 -3.93 31.47
CA THR A 375 1.00 -3.85 31.84
C THR A 375 1.79 -5.12 31.58
N LYS A 376 1.21 -6.31 31.82
CA LYS A 376 1.90 -7.61 31.64
C LYS A 376 2.14 -7.99 30.18
N ASN A 377 1.43 -7.35 29.23
CA ASN A 377 1.57 -7.54 27.79
C ASN A 377 2.36 -6.42 27.11
N LEU A 378 2.75 -5.37 27.83
CA LEU A 378 3.67 -4.34 27.34
C LEU A 378 5.13 -4.83 27.37
N PRO A 379 6.03 -4.28 26.54
CA PRO A 379 7.44 -4.68 26.54
C PRO A 379 8.10 -4.47 27.90
N ARG A 380 8.56 -5.57 28.53
CA ARG A 380 9.21 -5.55 29.86
C ARG A 380 10.39 -4.58 29.93
N SER A 381 11.14 -4.50 28.84
CA SER A 381 12.26 -3.56 28.67
C SER A 381 11.85 -2.10 28.83
N CYS A 382 10.61 -1.74 28.50
CA CYS A 382 10.04 -0.42 28.76
C CYS A 382 9.48 -0.35 30.18
N THR A 383 8.63 -1.30 30.61
CA THR A 383 7.92 -1.20 31.90
C THR A 383 8.86 -1.22 33.10
N SER A 384 10.07 -1.76 32.97
CA SER A 384 11.12 -1.72 33.98
C SER A 384 12.00 -0.46 33.95
N SER A 385 11.86 0.41 32.94
CA SER A 385 12.57 1.69 32.83
C SER A 385 11.82 2.89 33.44
N TYR A 386 10.55 2.73 33.79
CA TYR A 386 9.69 3.81 34.29
C TYR A 386 8.98 3.39 35.58
N LEU A 387 8.83 4.33 36.53
CA LEU A 387 8.08 4.13 37.78
C LEU A 387 6.58 3.92 37.56
N ASP A 388 6.05 4.48 36.46
CA ASP A 388 4.68 4.33 36.00
C ASP A 388 4.70 3.48 34.71
N PRO A 389 4.37 2.17 34.78
CA PRO A 389 4.37 1.29 33.62
C PRO A 389 3.34 1.66 32.56
N SER A 390 2.31 2.47 32.87
CA SER A 390 1.29 2.88 31.89
C SER A 390 1.85 3.80 30.81
N LEU A 391 2.99 4.47 31.08
CA LEU A 391 3.73 5.24 30.09
C LEU A 391 4.18 4.38 28.91
N CYS A 392 4.40 3.07 29.10
CA CYS A 392 4.77 2.15 28.02
C CYS A 392 3.62 1.79 27.05
N PHE A 393 2.41 2.30 27.29
CA PHE A 393 1.33 2.30 26.30
C PHE A 393 1.47 3.46 25.29
N PHE A 394 2.28 4.49 25.60
CA PHE A 394 2.60 5.58 24.67
C PHE A 394 3.80 5.23 23.76
N PRO A 395 3.66 5.36 22.43
CA PRO A 395 4.71 5.20 21.43
C PRO A 395 6.06 5.85 21.76
N GLU A 396 6.07 7.09 22.27
CA GLU A 396 7.31 7.82 22.54
C GLU A 396 8.21 7.16 23.61
N TYR A 397 7.64 6.40 24.55
CA TYR A 397 8.39 5.68 25.58
C TYR A 397 8.76 4.28 25.12
N VAL A 398 7.85 3.59 24.40
CA VAL A 398 8.00 2.17 24.06
C VAL A 398 8.82 1.91 22.78
N VAL A 399 8.77 2.80 21.78
CA VAL A 399 9.38 2.55 20.45
C VAL A 399 10.89 2.35 20.52
N GLN A 400 11.60 3.06 21.40
CA GLN A 400 13.05 2.88 21.63
C GLN A 400 13.43 1.48 22.16
N HIS A 401 12.47 0.70 22.67
CA HIS A 401 12.67 -0.66 23.18
C HIS A 401 12.31 -1.75 22.16
N ILE A 402 11.70 -1.38 21.03
CA ILE A 402 11.34 -2.31 19.94
C ILE A 402 12.58 -2.61 19.10
N ARG A 403 12.80 -3.89 18.80
CA ARG A 403 13.95 -4.36 18.01
C ARG A 403 13.64 -4.58 16.54
N THR A 404 12.40 -4.97 16.26
CA THR A 404 11.90 -5.24 14.90
C THR A 404 11.71 -3.92 14.15
N PRO A 405 12.11 -3.81 12.87
CA PRO A 405 11.98 -2.56 12.12
C PRO A 405 10.52 -2.09 12.04
N LEU A 406 10.29 -0.85 12.45
CA LEU A 406 8.99 -0.20 12.50
C LEU A 406 8.95 0.98 11.51
N PHE A 407 7.87 1.12 10.77
CA PHE A 407 7.58 2.29 9.95
C PHE A 407 6.42 3.08 10.55
N VAL A 408 6.63 4.37 10.86
CA VAL A 408 5.58 5.24 11.42
C VAL A 408 5.03 6.15 10.33
N ILE A 409 3.75 5.99 10.01
CA ILE A 409 3.00 6.81 9.07
C ILE A 409 2.03 7.61 9.91
N ASN A 410 2.24 8.91 10.02
CA ASN A 410 1.41 9.74 10.89
C ASN A 410 1.28 11.14 10.29
N SER A 411 0.17 11.81 10.59
CA SER A 411 0.15 13.25 10.47
C SER A 411 0.84 13.89 11.68
N ALA A 412 1.61 14.94 11.45
CA ALA A 412 2.08 15.85 12.50
C ALA A 412 0.95 16.70 13.11
N TYR A 413 -0.23 16.69 12.50
CA TYR A 413 -1.47 17.31 12.92
C TYR A 413 -2.59 16.27 12.94
N ASP A 414 -2.35 15.11 13.56
CA ASP A 414 -3.31 14.02 13.64
C ASP A 414 -4.66 14.52 14.18
N SER A 415 -5.70 14.46 13.33
CA SER A 415 -6.97 15.11 13.63
C SER A 415 -7.70 14.43 14.78
N TRP A 416 -7.44 13.15 15.07
CA TRP A 416 -7.98 12.50 16.26
C TRP A 416 -7.27 12.99 17.52
N GLN A 417 -5.93 13.07 17.51
CA GLN A 417 -5.19 13.52 18.69
C GLN A 417 -5.45 15.00 19.00
N ILE A 418 -5.48 15.88 17.99
CA ILE A 418 -5.89 17.27 18.18
C ILE A 418 -7.28 17.33 18.81
N ASN A 419 -8.22 16.52 18.30
CA ASN A 419 -9.62 16.61 18.70
C ASN A 419 -9.97 15.98 20.05
N ASN A 420 -9.20 14.99 20.51
CA ASN A 420 -9.51 14.22 21.73
C ASN A 420 -8.46 14.37 22.84
N SER A 421 -7.24 14.86 22.53
CA SER A 421 -6.15 15.02 23.50
C SER A 421 -5.71 16.47 23.69
N LEU A 422 -5.64 17.29 22.63
CA LEU A 422 -5.08 18.64 22.72
C LEU A 422 -6.13 19.70 23.06
N ILE A 423 -7.29 19.64 22.40
CA ILE A 423 -8.30 20.73 22.42
C ILE A 423 -9.60 20.27 23.10
N PRO A 424 -9.84 20.62 24.38
CA PRO A 424 -10.99 20.13 25.15
C PRO A 424 -12.31 20.88 24.89
N TYR A 425 -12.28 22.07 24.27
CA TYR A 425 -13.44 22.97 24.19
C TYR A 425 -14.03 23.21 22.78
N ASN A 426 -15.30 23.63 22.77
CA ASN A 426 -16.10 23.90 21.57
C ASN A 426 -15.76 25.22 20.86
N ASN A 427 -14.99 26.13 21.46
CA ASN A 427 -14.57 27.38 20.81
C ASN A 427 -13.63 27.14 19.60
N TRP A 428 -13.08 25.94 19.46
CA TRP A 428 -12.32 25.50 18.29
C TRP A 428 -13.17 24.67 17.28
N ARG A 429 -14.50 24.58 17.44
CA ARG A 429 -15.38 23.66 16.66
C ARG A 429 -15.18 23.68 15.14
N TYR A 430 -14.87 24.84 14.57
CA TYR A 430 -14.60 24.97 13.13
C TYR A 430 -13.17 24.52 12.78
N CYS A 431 -12.15 25.07 13.46
CA CYS A 431 -10.74 24.68 13.33
C CYS A 431 -10.48 23.16 13.54
N LYS A 432 -11.20 22.53 14.47
CA LYS A 432 -11.18 21.07 14.73
C LYS A 432 -11.71 20.21 13.58
N LYS A 433 -12.51 20.79 12.70
CA LYS A 433 -13.07 20.12 11.50
C LYS A 433 -12.24 20.41 10.27
N ASP A 434 -11.87 21.67 10.09
CA ASP A 434 -11.12 22.16 8.96
C ASP A 434 -9.99 23.07 9.46
N ILE A 435 -8.75 22.65 9.21
CA ILE A 435 -7.56 23.41 9.61
C ILE A 435 -7.42 24.72 8.82
N ASN A 436 -8.07 24.85 7.66
CA ASN A 436 -8.04 26.06 6.83
C ASN A 436 -8.78 27.25 7.49
N VAL A 437 -9.72 27.00 8.39
CA VAL A 437 -10.51 28.06 9.07
C VAL A 437 -10.01 28.39 10.48
N CYS A 438 -8.87 27.84 10.89
CA CYS A 438 -8.21 28.19 12.15
C CYS A 438 -7.68 29.63 12.14
N SER A 439 -7.79 30.34 13.27
CA SER A 439 -7.11 31.63 13.45
C SER A 439 -5.58 31.47 13.47
N PRO A 440 -4.79 32.55 13.25
CA PRO A 440 -3.33 32.48 13.35
C PRO A 440 -2.83 31.96 14.72
N SER A 441 -3.52 32.33 15.82
CA SER A 441 -3.20 31.82 17.16
C SER A 441 -3.52 30.33 17.33
N GLN A 442 -4.63 29.85 16.73
CA GLN A 442 -4.94 28.42 16.71
C GLN A 442 -3.91 27.63 15.91
N ILE A 443 -3.52 28.12 14.72
CA ILE A 443 -2.44 27.54 13.92
C ILE A 443 -1.13 27.48 14.72
N GLN A 444 -0.73 28.54 15.43
CA GLN A 444 0.50 28.52 16.24
C GLN A 444 0.49 27.39 17.28
N THR A 445 -0.60 27.21 18.02
CA THR A 445 -0.75 26.09 18.96
C THR A 445 -0.67 24.72 18.29
N LEU A 446 -1.18 24.58 17.05
CA LEU A 446 -1.00 23.35 16.26
C LEU A 446 0.45 23.16 15.79
N GLN A 447 1.20 24.24 15.50
CA GLN A 447 2.64 24.17 15.22
C GLN A 447 3.44 23.73 16.46
N ASP A 448 3.09 24.24 17.64
CA ASP A 448 3.73 23.86 18.90
C ASP A 448 3.52 22.37 19.20
N PHE A 449 2.29 21.85 18.96
CA PHE A 449 1.98 20.42 18.99
C PHE A 449 2.83 19.62 18.00
N ARG A 450 2.94 20.07 16.73
CA ARG A 450 3.79 19.42 15.71
C ARG A 450 5.25 19.29 16.17
N VAL A 451 5.81 20.31 16.82
CA VAL A 451 7.20 20.29 17.31
C VAL A 451 7.39 19.22 18.40
N ILE A 452 6.41 19.08 19.30
CA ILE A 452 6.41 18.02 20.34
C ILE A 452 6.29 16.64 19.69
N PHE A 453 5.34 16.47 18.76
CA PHE A 453 5.10 15.23 18.03
C PHE A 453 6.36 14.75 17.28
N ILE A 454 6.97 15.62 16.47
CA ILE A 454 8.17 15.29 15.69
C ILE A 454 9.33 14.89 16.60
N ARG A 455 9.54 15.61 17.71
CA ARG A 455 10.59 15.28 18.67
C ARG A 455 10.40 13.89 19.27
N ALA A 456 9.17 13.51 19.58
CA ALA A 456 8.85 12.18 20.09
C ALA A 456 9.14 11.07 19.07
N VAL A 457 8.78 11.27 17.80
CA VAL A 457 9.08 10.32 16.70
C VAL A 457 10.59 10.16 16.51
N ILE A 458 11.35 11.26 16.41
CA ILE A 458 12.80 11.24 16.20
C ILE A 458 13.56 10.64 17.40
N ASN A 459 13.09 10.91 18.63
CA ASN A 459 13.71 10.32 19.83
C ASN A 459 13.44 8.81 19.93
N GLY A 460 12.26 8.34 19.54
CA GLY A 460 11.93 6.92 19.48
C GLY A 460 12.67 6.18 18.35
N ILE A 461 12.68 6.76 17.15
CA ILE A 461 13.31 6.17 15.95
C ILE A 461 14.69 6.79 15.74
N ARG A 462 15.72 6.10 16.24
CA ARG A 462 17.13 6.48 16.04
C ARG A 462 17.46 6.58 14.55
N LEU A 463 18.23 7.61 14.15
CA LEU A 463 18.68 7.86 12.78
C LEU A 463 19.46 6.69 12.14
N THR A 464 20.11 5.86 12.96
CA THR A 464 20.84 4.66 12.51
C THR A 464 19.97 3.40 12.40
N SER A 465 18.70 3.46 12.83
CA SER A 465 17.79 2.33 12.81
C SER A 465 17.39 1.91 11.40
N ALA A 466 17.05 0.63 11.23
CA ALA A 466 16.33 0.14 10.06
C ALA A 466 14.84 0.55 10.06
N SER A 467 14.35 1.18 11.14
CA SER A 467 13.02 1.80 11.21
C SER A 467 12.92 3.08 10.36
N GLY A 468 11.72 3.41 9.91
CA GLY A 468 11.43 4.57 9.06
C GLY A 468 10.24 5.39 9.55
N TYR A 469 10.03 6.56 8.95
CA TYR A 469 8.82 7.36 9.16
C TYR A 469 8.45 8.20 7.94
N PHE A 470 7.15 8.39 7.75
CA PHE A 470 6.52 9.24 6.74
C PHE A 470 5.56 10.18 7.48
N ILE A 471 6.02 11.38 7.81
CA ILE A 471 5.26 12.32 8.65
C ILE A 471 4.66 13.44 7.79
N THR A 472 3.35 13.43 7.61
CA THR A 472 2.65 14.42 6.76
C THR A 472 2.29 15.69 7.52
N SER A 473 1.98 16.76 6.78
CA SER A 473 1.36 17.99 7.31
C SER A 473 -0.14 18.08 7.04
N CYS A 474 -0.79 16.97 6.67
CA CYS A 474 -2.23 16.93 6.39
C CYS A 474 -3.04 16.83 7.69
N HIS A 475 -4.09 17.63 7.87
CA HIS A 475 -4.99 17.47 9.02
C HIS A 475 -5.92 16.27 8.83
N SER A 476 -5.40 15.06 9.04
CA SER A 476 -6.10 13.80 8.83
C SER A 476 -5.80 12.80 9.96
N HIS A 477 -6.58 11.74 9.98
CA HIS A 477 -6.37 10.55 10.80
C HIS A 477 -6.66 9.36 9.89
N LYS A 478 -5.77 8.35 9.89
CA LYS A 478 -5.67 7.25 8.90
C LYS A 478 -5.04 7.65 7.55
N GLY A 479 -4.32 6.71 6.94
CA GLY A 479 -3.67 6.87 5.63
C GLY A 479 -3.58 5.60 4.77
N ILE A 480 -3.20 4.43 5.33
CA ILE A 480 -2.83 3.26 4.50
C ILE A 480 -4.01 2.44 3.97
N GLU A 481 -5.17 2.52 4.63
CA GLU A 481 -6.41 1.91 4.13
C GLU A 481 -7.13 2.79 3.10
N THR A 482 -6.79 4.08 3.02
CA THR A 482 -7.47 5.07 2.19
C THR A 482 -6.72 5.22 0.87
N PRO A 483 -7.25 4.77 -0.29
CA PRO A 483 -6.51 4.78 -1.55
C PRO A 483 -5.97 6.16 -1.94
N SER A 484 -6.73 7.22 -1.65
CA SER A 484 -6.35 8.60 -1.95
C SER A 484 -5.24 9.17 -1.08
N TYR A 485 -4.92 8.56 0.06
CA TYR A 485 -3.73 8.86 0.84
C TYR A 485 -2.56 7.91 0.54
N TRP A 486 -2.87 6.68 0.14
CA TRP A 486 -1.91 5.60 -0.01
C TRP A 486 -1.12 5.65 -1.33
N PHE A 487 -1.79 5.67 -2.50
CA PHE A 487 -1.12 5.51 -3.80
C PHE A 487 -1.84 6.12 -5.02
N TYR A 488 -2.85 6.98 -4.84
CA TYR A 488 -3.43 7.70 -5.98
C TYR A 488 -2.47 8.76 -6.54
N PRO A 489 -2.62 9.19 -7.81
CA PRO A 489 -1.78 10.24 -8.40
C PRO A 489 -1.77 11.55 -7.60
N ASN A 490 -2.88 11.84 -6.92
CA ASN A 490 -3.05 12.99 -6.02
C ASN A 490 -3.09 12.51 -4.55
N SER A 491 -2.11 11.69 -4.15
CA SER A 491 -1.84 11.37 -2.74
C SER A 491 -0.77 12.30 -2.15
N PRO A 492 -0.73 12.53 -0.82
CA PRO A 492 0.36 13.27 -0.19
C PRO A 492 1.70 12.57 -0.43
N THR A 493 2.70 13.33 -0.89
CA THR A 493 4.05 12.83 -1.18
C THR A 493 5.12 13.49 -0.32
N LEU A 494 6.11 12.72 0.12
CA LEU A 494 7.36 13.22 0.70
C LEU A 494 8.53 12.77 -0.18
N VAL A 495 9.45 13.69 -0.50
CA VAL A 495 10.57 13.45 -1.44
C VAL A 495 10.07 12.79 -2.74
N ASN A 496 8.99 13.34 -3.30
CA ASN A 496 8.29 12.87 -4.51
C ASN A 496 7.78 11.41 -4.47
N LYS A 497 7.64 10.80 -3.28
CA LYS A 497 7.11 9.45 -3.08
C LYS A 497 5.80 9.48 -2.31
N ALA A 498 4.78 8.79 -2.81
CA ALA A 498 3.57 8.48 -2.09
C ALA A 498 3.85 7.44 -0.99
N ILE A 499 2.92 7.27 -0.04
CA ILE A 499 3.09 6.38 1.12
C ILE A 499 3.43 4.95 0.68
N ALA A 500 2.71 4.41 -0.33
CA ALA A 500 2.97 3.06 -0.83
C ALA A 500 4.40 2.87 -1.35
N GLN A 501 4.93 3.82 -2.10
CA GLN A 501 6.29 3.76 -2.66
C GLN A 501 7.34 3.81 -1.54
N ALA A 502 7.16 4.71 -0.57
CA ALA A 502 8.05 4.83 0.59
C ALA A 502 8.07 3.54 1.43
N VAL A 503 6.90 2.93 1.65
CA VAL A 503 6.77 1.66 2.37
C VAL A 503 7.34 0.48 1.59
N GLY A 504 7.07 0.37 0.29
CA GLY A 504 7.59 -0.70 -0.57
C GLY A 504 9.12 -0.69 -0.62
N GLU A 505 9.71 0.47 -0.95
CA GLU A 505 11.17 0.64 -0.95
C GLU A 505 11.81 0.29 0.40
N TRP A 506 11.29 0.87 1.50
CA TRP A 506 11.77 0.57 2.85
C TRP A 506 11.60 -0.90 3.24
N PHE A 507 10.53 -1.56 2.79
CA PHE A 507 10.29 -2.96 3.12
C PHE A 507 11.30 -3.86 2.40
N PHE A 508 11.49 -3.70 1.09
CA PHE A 508 12.30 -4.61 0.28
C PHE A 508 13.80 -4.27 0.21
N VAL A 509 14.19 -3.00 0.34
CA VAL A 509 15.58 -2.54 0.18
C VAL A 509 16.21 -2.21 1.53
N GLU A 510 17.10 -3.08 2.01
CA GLU A 510 17.64 -3.01 3.38
C GLU A 510 18.54 -1.79 3.67
N SER A 511 19.09 -1.16 2.62
CA SER A 511 19.87 0.07 2.74
C SER A 511 19.01 1.33 2.85
N ILE A 512 17.71 1.27 2.51
CA ILE A 512 16.83 2.45 2.51
C ILE A 512 16.27 2.70 3.91
N ARG A 513 16.60 3.87 4.46
CA ARG A 513 15.97 4.46 5.65
C ARG A 513 15.12 5.64 5.21
N PHE A 514 13.86 5.39 4.89
CA PHE A 514 12.93 6.47 4.60
C PHE A 514 12.51 7.14 5.92
N GLN A 515 13.00 8.35 6.17
CA GLN A 515 12.84 9.08 7.43
C GLN A 515 12.51 10.54 7.12
N GLU A 516 11.32 10.76 6.56
CA GLU A 516 10.92 12.05 5.97
C GLU A 516 9.78 12.72 6.73
N ILE A 517 9.86 14.04 6.82
CA ILE A 517 8.90 14.89 7.54
C ILE A 517 8.52 16.07 6.67
N SER A 518 7.22 16.24 6.43
CA SER A 518 6.68 17.41 5.75
C SER A 518 7.04 18.70 6.48
N CYS A 519 7.20 19.78 5.73
CA CYS A 519 7.23 21.13 6.27
C CYS A 519 5.96 21.47 7.09
N PRO A 520 5.98 22.55 7.90
CA PRO A 520 4.79 23.04 8.59
C PRO A 520 3.59 23.26 7.65
N TYR A 521 2.38 23.00 8.16
CA TYR A 521 1.12 23.42 7.54
C TYR A 521 1.17 24.92 7.19
N PRO A 522 0.69 25.37 6.01
CA PRO A 522 -0.16 24.65 5.05
C PRO A 522 0.56 23.92 3.91
N CYS A 523 1.87 23.66 3.99
CA CYS A 523 2.64 23.21 2.82
C CYS A 523 2.27 21.83 2.23
N GLY A 524 1.40 21.06 2.90
CA GLY A 524 1.04 19.70 2.50
C GLY A 524 0.22 19.69 1.22
N LYS A 525 0.81 19.24 0.12
CA LYS A 525 0.09 19.04 -1.14
C LYS A 525 -0.79 17.79 -1.06
N PHE A 526 -1.92 17.84 -1.76
CA PHE A 526 -2.86 16.72 -1.93
C PHE A 526 -3.45 16.13 -0.63
N CYS A 527 -3.45 16.90 0.46
CA CYS A 527 -4.20 16.56 1.66
C CYS A 527 -5.72 16.64 1.38
N GLN A 528 -6.41 15.50 1.39
CA GLN A 528 -7.86 15.42 1.18
C GLN A 528 -8.58 15.48 2.53
N SER A 529 -9.67 16.24 2.61
CA SER A 529 -10.47 16.47 3.82
C SER A 529 -11.31 15.26 4.23
#